data_AF-A0AAA9ZKZ0-F1
#
_entry.id   AF-A0AAA9ZKZ0-F1
#
_cell.length_a   1.000
_cell.length_b   1.000
_cell.length_c   1.000
_cell.angle_alpha   90.00
_cell.angle_beta   90.00
_cell.angle_gamma   90.00
#
_symmetry.space_group_name_H-M   'P 1'
#
loop_
_entity.id
_entity.type
_entity.pdbx_description
1 polymer ?
#
loop_
_entity_poly.entity_id
_entity_poly.type
_entity_poly.pdbx_seq_one_letter_code
_entity_poly.pdbx_strand_id
1 'polypeptide(L)' 'MDAGPCTPEGTDLKKYLPDALETGCTKCTEKQRDTGNKVIAWLIENRPMEWIMLKVKYDPENKLTERYRELAAKAGITL' A
#
# COMPACT_ATOMS: atom_id res chain seq x y z
N MET A 1 -1.41 -14.96 3.00
CA MET A 1 -1.42 -14.03 4.15
C MET A 1 -2.75 -14.16 4.85
N ASP A 2 -2.80 -15.13 5.76
CA ASP A 2 -3.89 -15.43 6.69
C ASP A 2 -3.24 -15.94 7.99
N ALA A 3 -2.22 -15.22 8.46
CA ALA A 3 -1.36 -15.61 9.59
C ALA A 3 -1.85 -15.08 10.96
N GLY A 4 -3.00 -14.41 10.99
CA GLY A 4 -3.59 -13.83 12.20
C GLY A 4 -4.68 -12.80 11.87
N PRO A 5 -5.44 -12.35 12.88
CA PRO A 5 -6.45 -11.31 12.69
C PRO A 5 -5.79 -10.01 12.24
N CYS A 6 -6.26 -9.44 11.13
CA CYS A 6 -5.91 -8.09 10.74
C CYS A 6 -6.68 -7.10 11.63
N THR A 7 -6.08 -5.94 11.93
CA THR A 7 -6.86 -4.84 12.50
C THR A 7 -7.96 -4.40 11.51
N PRO A 8 -9.01 -3.70 11.95
CA PRO A 8 -10.02 -3.16 11.05
C PRO A 8 -9.39 -2.35 9.91
N GLU A 9 -8.38 -1.53 10.22
CA GLU A 9 -7.64 -0.73 9.24
C GLU A 9 -6.85 -1.61 8.26
N GLY A 10 -6.22 -2.69 8.75
CA GLY A 10 -5.52 -3.64 7.89
C GLY A 10 -6.46 -4.43 6.98
N THR A 11 -7.69 -4.71 7.44
CA THR A 11 -8.73 -5.39 6.65
C THR A 11 -9.25 -4.48 5.55
N ASP A 12 -9.53 -3.22 5.89
CA ASP A 12 -9.93 -2.21 4.92
C ASP A 12 -8.82 -1.97 3.90
N LEU A 13 -7.57 -1.85 4.34
CA LEU A 13 -6.43 -1.71 3.45
C LEU A 13 -6.32 -2.89 2.48
N LYS A 14 -6.46 -4.14 2.95
CA LYS A 14 -6.47 -5.35 2.11
C LYS A 14 -7.62 -5.35 1.09
N LYS A 15 -8.78 -4.80 1.45
CA LYS A 15 -9.96 -4.71 0.58
C LYS A 15 -9.83 -3.64 -0.50
N TYR A 16 -9.25 -2.48 -0.14
CA TYR A 16 -9.10 -1.35 -1.06
C TYR A 16 -7.81 -1.39 -1.87
N LEU A 17 -6.81 -2.18 -1.45
CA LEU A 17 -5.52 -2.28 -2.15
C LEU A 17 -5.66 -2.59 -3.65
N PRO A 18 -6.45 -3.59 -4.09
CA PRO A 18 -6.57 -3.92 -5.51
C PRO A 18 -7.17 -2.77 -6.33
N ASP A 19 -8.20 -2.10 -5.80
CA ASP A 19 -8.83 -0.94 -6.44
C ASP A 19 -7.87 0.28 -6.45
N ALA A 20 -7.07 0.43 -5.40
CA ALA A 20 -6.03 1.45 -5.29
C ALA A 20 -4.91 1.25 -6.33
N LEU A 21 -4.61 0.00 -6.68
CA LEU A 21 -3.61 -0.40 -7.67
C LEU A 21 -4.10 -0.19 -9.11
N GLU A 22 -5.32 -0.65 -9.41
CA GLU A 22 -5.85 -0.59 -10.77
C GLU A 22 -6.33 0.81 -11.15
N THR A 23 -7.09 1.46 -10.28
CA THR A 23 -7.74 2.75 -10.60
C THR A 23 -6.99 3.94 -10.02
N GLY A 24 -5.98 3.68 -9.20
CA GLY A 24 -5.27 4.71 -8.52
C GLY A 24 -5.98 5.29 -7.29
N CYS A 25 -6.86 4.51 -6.67
CA CYS A 25 -7.62 4.83 -5.45
C CYS A 25 -8.71 5.88 -5.70
N THR A 26 -9.41 5.81 -6.84
CA THR A 26 -10.49 6.75 -7.20
C THR A 26 -11.62 6.78 -6.17
N LYS A 27 -11.89 5.66 -5.49
CA LYS A 27 -12.91 5.54 -4.44
C LYS A 27 -12.42 5.91 -3.03
N CYS A 28 -11.11 6.17 -2.88
CA CYS A 28 -10.52 6.48 -1.59
C CYS A 28 -10.65 7.96 -1.29
N THR A 29 -11.05 8.27 -0.06
CA THR A 29 -10.99 9.64 0.46
C THR A 29 -9.53 10.11 0.54
N GLU A 30 -9.31 11.42 0.50
CA GLU A 30 -7.97 12.02 0.64
C GLU A 30 -7.26 11.52 1.92
N LYS A 31 -8.00 11.45 3.03
CA LYS A 31 -7.50 10.91 4.31
C LYS A 31 -7.08 9.44 4.23
N GLN A 32 -7.82 8.61 3.48
CA GLN A 32 -7.45 7.20 3.26
C GLN A 32 -6.22 7.08 2.36
N ARG A 33 -6.07 7.95 1.37
CA ARG A 33 -4.86 7.98 0.53
C ARG A 33 -3.64 8.35 1.35
N ASP A 34 -3.71 9.42 2.16
CA ASP A 34 -2.60 9.82 3.03
C ASP A 34 -2.25 8.77 4.08
N THR A 35 -3.27 8.14 4.67
CA THR A 35 -3.05 7.08 5.66
C THR A 35 -2.46 5.84 5.00
N GLY A 36 -2.97 5.43 3.84
CA GLY A 36 -2.38 4.35 3.03
C GLY A 36 -0.94 4.67 2.64
N ASN A 37 -0.65 5.94 2.34
CA ASN A 37 0.67 6.47 2.04
C ASN A 37 1.63 6.54 3.25
N LYS A 38 1.14 6.38 4.47
CA LYS A 38 1.99 6.22 5.66
C LYS A 38 2.21 4.75 5.97
N VAL A 39 1.15 3.95 5.85
CA VAL A 39 1.19 2.52 6.15
C VAL A 39 2.09 1.77 5.17
N ILE A 40 1.99 2.02 3.86
CA ILE A 40 2.83 1.34 2.88
C ILE A 40 4.31 1.73 3.06
N ALA A 41 4.62 3.01 3.32
CA ALA A 41 5.98 3.46 3.59
C ALA A 41 6.56 2.74 4.81
N TRP A 42 5.80 2.73 5.91
CA TRP A 42 6.18 2.00 7.11
C TRP A 42 6.35 0.49 6.85
N LEU A 43 5.48 -0.11 6.04
CA LEU A 43 5.53 -1.53 5.69
C LEU A 43 6.77 -1.87 4.84
N ILE A 44 7.16 -0.99 3.90
CA ILE A 44 8.37 -1.15 3.10
C ILE A 44 9.61 -1.12 3.99
N GLU A 45 9.69 -0.14 4.90
CA GLU A 45 10.84 0.05 5.78
C GLU A 45 10.93 -1.01 6.89
N ASN A 46 9.82 -1.32 7.56
CA ASN A 46 9.80 -2.14 8.77
C ASN A 46 9.46 -3.61 8.52
N ARG A 47 8.81 -3.91 7.38
CA ARG A 47 8.30 -5.25 7.03
C ARG A 47 8.55 -5.61 5.55
N PRO A 48 9.78 -5.53 5.04
CA PRO A 48 10.08 -5.75 3.62
C PRO A 48 9.68 -7.13 3.10
N MET A 49 9.80 -8.17 3.94
CA MET A 49 9.35 -9.53 3.60
C MET A 49 7.83 -9.61 3.38
N GLU A 50 7.05 -8.96 4.23
CA GLU A 50 5.59 -8.90 4.10
C GLU A 50 5.19 -8.08 2.88
N TRP A 51 5.88 -6.96 2.64
CA TRP A 51 5.71 -6.15 1.44
C TRP A 51 5.95 -6.95 0.15
N ILE A 52 7.01 -7.76 0.10
CA ILE A 52 7.28 -8.64 -1.05
C ILE A 52 6.13 -9.64 -1.27
N MET A 53 5.64 -10.29 -0.20
CA MET A 53 4.51 -11.20 -0.29
C MET A 53 3.23 -10.49 -0.77
N LEU A 54 3.00 -9.26 -0.30
CA LEU A 54 1.87 -8.43 -0.71
C LEU A 54 1.97 -8.07 -2.18
N LYS A 55 3.16 -7.70 -2.65
CA LYS A 55 3.43 -7.43 -4.06
C LYS A 55 3.18 -8.64 -4.94
N VAL A 56 3.71 -9.81 -4.58
CA VAL A 56 3.49 -11.02 -5.39
C VAL A 56 2.00 -11.35 -5.51
N LYS A 57 1.21 -11.07 -4.48
CA LYS A 57 -0.23 -11.37 -4.48
C LYS A 57 -1.10 -10.30 -5.15
N TYR A 58 -0.78 -9.03 -4.95
CA TYR A 58 -1.65 -7.91 -5.32
C TYR A 58 -1.05 -7.00 -6.39
N ASP A 59 0.27 -6.88 -6.47
CA ASP A 59 0.99 -6.01 -7.41
C ASP A 59 2.12 -6.77 -8.16
N PRO A 60 1.77 -7.79 -8.96
CA PRO A 60 2.76 -8.58 -9.70
C PRO A 60 3.52 -7.74 -10.74
N GLU A 61 2.93 -6.64 -11.21
CA GLU A 61 3.51 -5.72 -12.20
C GLU A 61 4.33 -4.57 -11.57
N ASN A 62 4.47 -4.52 -10.24
CA ASN A 62 5.16 -3.44 -9.51
C ASN A 62 4.59 -2.02 -9.72
N LYS A 63 3.35 -1.90 -10.18
CA LYS A 63 2.66 -0.62 -10.43
C LYS A 63 2.46 0.19 -9.15
N LEU A 64 2.22 -0.47 -8.01
CA LEU A 64 2.16 0.22 -6.71
C LEU A 64 3.51 0.82 -6.39
N THR A 65 4.57 0.02 -6.56
CA THR A 65 5.92 0.39 -6.10
C THR A 65 6.39 1.63 -6.85
N GLU A 66 6.19 1.70 -8.17
CA GLU A 66 6.56 2.88 -8.96
C GLU A 66 5.72 4.10 -8.60
N ARG A 67 4.39 3.94 -8.54
CA ARG A 67 3.47 5.04 -8.21
C ARG A 67 3.74 5.59 -6.81
N TYR A 68 4.10 4.71 -5.88
CA TYR A 68 4.42 5.08 -4.52
C TYR A 68 5.81 5.71 -4.41
N ARG A 69 6.78 5.29 -5.24
CA ARG A 69 8.08 5.97 -5.37
C ARG A 69 7.88 7.41 -5.85
N GLU A 70 6.99 7.64 -6.82
CA GLU A 70 6.63 8.99 -7.28
C GLU A 70 5.89 9.80 -6.20
N LEU A 71 4.96 9.19 -5.48
CA LEU A 71 4.22 9.86 -4.39
C LEU A 71 5.13 10.18 -3.19
N ALA A 72 6.02 9.27 -2.81
CA ALA A 72 6.99 9.48 -1.76
C ALA A 72 8.00 10.57 -2.14
N ALA A 73 8.48 10.57 -3.40
CA ALA A 73 9.32 11.65 -3.91
C ALA A 73 8.60 13.00 -3.88
N LYS A 74 7.31 13.06 -4.22
CA LYS A 74 6.49 14.28 -4.11
C LYS A 74 6.21 14.70 -2.67
N ALA A 75 6.16 13.75 -1.74
CA ALA A 75 5.94 13.99 -0.31
C ALA A 75 7.24 14.23 0.49
N GLY A 76 8.41 14.18 -0.16
CA GLY A 76 9.71 14.35 0.52
C GLY A 76 10.11 13.16 1.40
N ILE A 77 9.55 11.97 1.16
CA ILE A 77 9.84 10.74 1.88
C ILE A 77 10.80 9.91 1.03
N THR A 78 11.97 9.56 1.57
CA THR A 78 12.97 8.70 0.90
C THR A 78 12.56 7.23 1.00
N LEU A 79 12.39 6.57 -0.16
CA LEU A 79 12.13 5.12 -0.32
C LEU A 79 13.27 4.40 -1.02
#